data_AF-A0AAD6BT31-F1
#
_entry.id   AF-A0AAD6BT31-F1
#
_cell.length_a   1.000
_cell.length_b   1.000
_cell.length_c   1.000
_cell.angle_alpha   90.00
_cell.angle_beta   90.00
_cell.angle_gamma   90.00
#
_symmetry.space_group_name_H-M   'P 1'
#
loop_
_entity.id
_entity.type
_entity.pdbx_description
1 polymer ?
#
loop_
_entity_poly.entity_id
_entity_poly.type
_entity_poly.pdbx_seq_one_letter_code
_entity_poly.pdbx_strand_id
1 'polypeptide(L)'
;MDLPPDPRLKVPSYSRDETIAAVMDYYQFLTKMPFLEPSDILYPPPEGWPQITKERLAKKSDEVIELLRHLPYVDSRREVWQIMPDSRPCDYVNKQPKDYKPCTPGDFEFPPWVINLTFGGRYGKSLMFDTTDGMALECYLPLIFSISL
;
A
#
# COMPACT_ATOMS: atom_id res chain seq x y z
N MET A 1 4.49 -24.20 -4.82
CA MET A 1 3.21 -24.59 -5.43
C MET A 1 2.82 -23.38 -6.26
N ASP A 2 2.97 -23.48 -7.57
CA ASP A 2 2.76 -22.34 -8.46
C ASP A 2 1.27 -22.27 -8.79
N LEU A 3 0.66 -21.13 -8.48
CA LEU A 3 -0.74 -20.85 -8.81
C LEU A 3 -0.88 -20.62 -10.32
N PRO A 4 -2.04 -20.95 -10.92
CA PRO A 4 -2.29 -20.69 -12.33
C PRO A 4 -2.19 -19.18 -12.64
N PRO A 5 -1.63 -18.79 -13.79
CA PRO A 5 -1.47 -17.39 -14.17
C PRO A 5 -2.82 -16.69 -14.32
N ASP A 6 -2.89 -15.44 -13.87
CA ASP A 6 -4.12 -14.64 -13.94
C ASP A 6 -4.52 -14.41 -15.41
N PRO A 7 -5.71 -14.85 -15.84
CA PRO A 7 -6.16 -14.75 -17.22
C PRO A 7 -6.35 -13.30 -17.71
N ARG A 8 -6.33 -12.30 -16.81
CA ARG A 8 -6.41 -10.88 -17.15
C ARG A 8 -5.08 -10.31 -17.65
N LEU A 9 -3.96 -10.95 -17.35
CA LEU A 9 -2.64 -10.39 -17.57
C LEU A 9 -1.96 -11.12 -18.72
N LYS A 10 -1.83 -10.45 -19.88
CA LYS A 10 -1.18 -11.04 -21.06
C LYS A 10 0.30 -11.32 -20.83
N VAL A 11 0.96 -10.49 -20.03
CA VAL A 11 2.16 -10.72 -19.20
C VAL A 11 2.18 -9.57 -18.20
N PRO A 12 2.06 -9.77 -16.88
CA PRO A 12 2.28 -8.69 -15.94
C PRO A 12 3.79 -8.54 -15.72
N SER A 13 4.36 -7.38 -16.06
CA SER A 13 5.70 -7.01 -15.62
C SER A 13 5.56 -6.00 -14.49
N TYR A 14 5.44 -6.49 -13.27
CA TYR A 14 5.65 -5.63 -12.10
C TYR A 14 7.05 -5.02 -12.16
N SER A 15 7.12 -3.70 -11.98
CA SER A 15 8.36 -2.97 -11.79
C SER A 15 8.27 -2.18 -10.50
N ARG A 16 9.19 -2.45 -9.57
CA ARG A 16 9.27 -1.75 -8.30
C ARG A 16 9.50 -0.25 -8.51
N ASP A 17 10.42 0.09 -9.42
CA ASP A 17 10.80 1.49 -9.68
C ASP A 17 9.65 2.28 -10.30
N GLU A 18 8.92 1.67 -11.24
CA GLU A 18 7.72 2.29 -11.81
C GLU A 18 6.61 2.44 -10.77
N THR A 19 6.46 1.47 -9.86
CA THR A 19 5.50 1.54 -8.74
C THR A 19 5.86 2.69 -7.79
N ILE A 20 7.13 2.82 -7.42
CA ILE A 20 7.61 3.91 -6.56
C ILE A 20 7.36 5.26 -7.22
N ALA A 21 7.70 5.39 -8.51
CA ALA A 21 7.46 6.61 -9.27
C ALA A 21 5.96 6.95 -9.34
N ALA A 22 5.10 5.98 -9.63
CA ALA A 22 3.66 6.18 -9.71
C ALA A 22 3.05 6.64 -8.37
N VAL A 23 3.45 6.04 -7.25
CA VAL A 23 2.98 6.45 -5.90
C VAL A 23 3.50 7.84 -5.55
N MET A 24 4.75 8.16 -5.90
CA MET A 24 5.34 9.48 -5.71
C MET A 24 4.58 10.56 -6.49
N ASP A 25 4.38 10.35 -7.78
CA ASP A 25 3.66 11.26 -8.67
C ASP A 25 2.22 11.47 -8.18
N TYR A 26 1.58 10.40 -7.71
CA TYR A 26 0.24 10.48 -7.14
C TYR A 26 0.20 11.36 -5.88
N TYR A 27 1.11 11.16 -4.92
CA TYR A 27 1.15 12.00 -3.72
C TYR A 27 1.52 13.45 -4.02
N GLN A 28 2.45 13.71 -4.94
CA GLN A 28 2.76 15.07 -5.42
C GLN A 28 1.59 15.71 -6.17
N PHE A 29 0.76 14.92 -6.84
CA PHE A 29 -0.48 15.41 -7.40
C PHE A 29 -1.48 15.79 -6.29
N LEU A 30 -1.61 14.98 -5.23
CA LEU A 30 -2.50 15.29 -4.11
C LEU A 30 -2.09 16.57 -3.36
N THR A 31 -0.81 16.93 -3.33
CA THR A 31 -0.37 18.19 -2.71
C THR A 31 -0.83 19.44 -3.47
N LYS A 32 -1.44 19.28 -4.65
CA LYS A 32 -2.08 20.37 -5.41
C LYS A 32 -3.54 20.59 -4.95
N MET A 33 -4.06 19.73 -4.10
CA MET A 33 -5.40 19.82 -3.52
C MET A 33 -5.34 20.56 -2.17
N PRO A 34 -6.40 21.26 -1.76
CA PRO A 34 -6.38 22.14 -0.57
C PRO A 34 -6.28 21.41 0.78
N PHE A 35 -6.26 20.09 0.78
CA PHE A 35 -6.28 19.27 2.00
C PHE A 35 -4.95 18.59 2.29
N LEU A 36 -3.91 18.73 1.48
CA LEU A 36 -2.62 18.08 1.70
C LEU A 36 -1.49 19.03 1.31
N GLU A 37 -0.57 19.32 2.21
CA GLU A 37 0.57 20.19 1.92
C GLU A 37 1.80 19.36 1.50
N PRO A 38 2.73 19.91 0.69
CA PRO A 38 3.98 19.22 0.36
C PRO A 38 4.79 18.77 1.58
N SER A 39 4.70 19.51 2.70
CA SER A 39 5.37 19.17 3.96
C SER A 39 4.78 17.96 4.68
N ASP A 40 3.59 17.51 4.27
CA ASP A 40 2.94 16.32 4.82
C ASP A 40 3.43 15.03 4.11
N ILE A 41 4.30 15.13 3.10
CA ILE A 41 4.91 13.98 2.42
C ILE A 41 6.29 13.68 3.02
N LEU A 42 6.49 12.43 3.43
CA LEU A 42 7.75 11.85 3.85
C LEU A 42 8.43 11.20 2.65
N TYR A 43 9.60 11.71 2.29
CA TYR A 43 10.40 11.21 1.17
C TYR A 43 11.43 10.18 1.66
N PRO A 44 11.56 9.03 0.98
CA PRO A 44 12.52 7.99 1.37
C PRO A 44 13.96 8.49 1.23
N PRO A 45 14.85 8.14 2.17
CA PRO A 45 16.30 8.27 1.97
C PRO A 45 16.78 7.46 0.76
N PRO A 46 17.96 7.75 0.19
CA PRO A 46 18.52 6.95 -0.92
C PRO A 46 18.69 5.47 -0.60
N GLU A 47 19.08 5.14 0.63
CA GLU A 47 19.19 3.75 1.13
C GLU A 47 17.85 3.20 1.66
N GLY A 48 16.79 4.00 1.53
CA GLY A 48 15.46 3.72 2.02
C GLY A 48 15.28 3.90 3.54
N TRP A 49 14.05 3.70 4.02
CA TRP A 49 13.66 3.89 5.42
C TRP A 49 14.29 2.86 6.38
N PRO A 50 15.12 3.27 7.35
CA PRO A 50 15.75 2.34 8.29
C PRO A 50 14.75 1.67 9.24
N GLN A 51 13.56 2.24 9.41
CA GLN A 51 12.49 1.70 10.25
C GLN A 51 11.77 0.50 9.58
N ILE A 52 11.96 0.29 8.28
CA ILE A 52 11.31 -0.77 7.49
C ILE A 52 12.28 -1.95 7.39
N THR A 53 12.22 -2.83 8.41
CA THR A 53 13.08 -4.02 8.53
C THR A 53 12.28 -5.31 8.39
N LYS A 54 13.00 -6.41 8.12
CA LYS A 54 12.42 -7.75 7.99
C LYS A 54 11.77 -8.22 9.29
N GLU A 55 12.33 -7.87 10.44
CA GLU A 55 11.80 -8.22 11.76
C GLU A 55 10.45 -7.54 12.01
N ARG A 56 10.32 -6.27 11.61
CA ARG A 56 9.06 -5.51 11.73
C ARG A 56 7.98 -6.05 10.79
N LEU A 57 8.38 -6.57 9.64
CA LEU A 57 7.51 -7.04 8.55
C LEU A 57 7.57 -8.55 8.35
N ALA A 58 7.86 -9.34 9.39
CA ALA A 58 8.27 -10.76 9.29
C ALA A 58 7.32 -11.70 8.51
N LYS A 59 6.07 -11.30 8.26
CA LYS A 59 5.09 -12.03 7.43
C LYS A 59 5.08 -11.60 5.94
N LYS A 60 5.96 -10.71 5.52
CA LYS A 60 6.04 -10.17 4.14
C LYS A 60 7.26 -10.68 3.39
N SER A 61 7.15 -10.70 2.07
CA SER A 61 8.26 -11.06 1.19
C SER A 61 9.36 -10.00 1.21
N ASP A 62 10.59 -10.39 0.88
CA ASP A 62 11.72 -9.46 0.76
C ASP A 62 11.42 -8.38 -0.31
N GLU A 63 10.72 -8.75 -1.40
CA GLU A 63 10.23 -7.82 -2.43
C GLU A 63 9.36 -6.70 -1.85
N VAL A 64 8.37 -7.05 -1.03
CA VAL A 64 7.49 -6.09 -0.38
C VAL A 64 8.28 -5.20 0.57
N ILE A 65 9.21 -5.78 1.33
CA ILE A 65 10.04 -5.02 2.27
C ILE A 65 10.86 -3.98 1.52
N GLU A 66 11.51 -4.35 0.40
CA GLU A 66 12.27 -3.42 -0.43
C GLU A 66 11.38 -2.35 -1.08
N LEU A 67 10.18 -2.70 -1.56
CA LEU A 67 9.22 -1.72 -2.08
C LEU A 67 8.83 -0.71 -1.00
N LEU A 68 8.35 -1.17 0.16
CA LEU A 68 7.93 -0.29 1.26
C LEU A 68 9.10 0.59 1.74
N ARG A 69 10.33 0.08 1.75
CA ARG A 69 11.51 0.83 2.18
C ARG A 69 11.76 2.08 1.30
N HIS A 70 11.31 2.07 0.05
CA HIS A 70 11.53 3.14 -0.92
C HIS A 70 10.25 3.86 -1.35
N LEU A 71 9.10 3.59 -0.72
CA LEU A 71 7.89 4.36 -0.96
C LEU A 71 7.92 5.72 -0.23
N PRO A 72 7.34 6.77 -0.82
CA PRO A 72 6.94 7.94 -0.07
C PRO A 72 5.72 7.62 0.79
N TYR A 73 5.56 8.36 1.89
CA TYR A 73 4.42 8.22 2.79
C TYR A 73 3.78 9.56 3.08
N VAL A 74 2.47 9.60 3.25
CA VAL A 74 1.81 10.74 3.87
C VAL A 74 1.98 10.62 5.39
N ASP A 75 2.46 11.67 6.03
CA ASP A 75 2.77 11.69 7.46
C ASP A 75 1.51 11.48 8.31
N SER A 76 1.38 10.27 8.84
CA SER A 76 0.20 9.84 9.59
C SER A 76 0.18 10.32 11.05
N ARG A 77 1.20 11.05 11.54
CA ARG A 77 1.27 11.48 12.95
C ARG A 77 0.10 12.38 13.35
N ARG A 78 -0.47 13.10 12.40
CA ARG A 78 -1.64 13.98 12.61
C ARG A 78 -2.97 13.23 12.52
N GLU A 79 -3.01 12.06 11.89
CA GLU A 79 -4.22 11.24 11.64
C GLU A 79 -5.43 11.95 10.99
N VAL A 80 -5.18 13.06 10.28
CA VAL A 80 -6.24 13.86 9.64
C VAL A 80 -6.48 13.54 8.16
N TRP A 81 -5.55 12.82 7.52
CA TRP A 81 -5.56 12.63 6.07
C TRP A 81 -6.50 11.51 5.65
N GLN A 82 -7.28 11.80 4.61
CA GLN A 82 -8.06 10.81 3.89
C GLN A 82 -7.74 10.91 2.40
N ILE A 83 -7.29 9.80 1.82
CA ILE A 83 -6.94 9.71 0.40
C ILE A 83 -8.18 9.30 -0.43
N MET A 84 -9.12 8.59 0.21
CA MET A 84 -10.46 8.31 -0.28
C MET A 84 -11.45 8.47 0.88
N PRO A 85 -12.77 8.61 0.65
CA PRO A 85 -13.74 8.71 1.73
C PRO A 85 -13.58 7.59 2.75
N ASP A 86 -13.39 7.97 4.03
CA ASP A 86 -13.16 7.08 5.16
C ASP A 86 -11.87 6.22 5.09
N SER A 87 -10.98 6.49 4.13
CA SER A 87 -9.72 5.75 3.92
C SER A 87 -8.49 6.60 4.20
N ARG A 88 -7.69 6.17 5.18
CA ARG A 88 -6.43 6.83 5.56
C ARG A 88 -5.23 6.20 4.83
N PRO A 89 -4.17 6.96 4.53
CA PRO A 89 -2.95 6.40 3.97
C PRO A 89 -2.24 5.49 4.98
N CYS A 90 -1.62 4.42 4.49
CA CYS A 90 -0.73 3.58 5.27
C CYS A 90 0.67 4.19 5.32
N ASP A 91 1.17 4.44 6.52
CA ASP A 91 2.48 4.99 6.85
C ASP A 91 3.26 3.94 7.64
N TYR A 92 3.99 3.10 6.89
CA TYR A 92 4.79 2.02 7.47
C TYR A 92 6.06 2.53 8.15
N VAL A 93 6.38 3.82 8.07
CA VAL A 93 7.49 4.42 8.81
C VAL A 93 7.06 4.62 10.26
N ASN A 94 5.93 5.31 10.48
CA ASN A 94 5.51 5.72 11.82
C ASN A 94 4.52 4.77 12.52
N LYS A 95 3.87 3.84 11.81
CA LYS A 95 2.84 2.94 12.39
C LYS A 95 3.17 1.46 12.18
N GLN A 96 2.62 0.58 13.01
CA GLN A 96 2.94 -0.85 12.92
C GLN A 96 2.12 -1.51 11.79
N PRO A 97 2.68 -2.50 11.07
CA PRO A 97 1.94 -3.20 10.00
C PRO A 97 0.61 -3.81 10.46
N LYS A 98 0.51 -4.19 11.74
CA LYS A 98 -0.72 -4.71 12.36
C LYS A 98 -1.86 -3.68 12.39
N ASP A 99 -1.53 -2.39 12.38
CA ASP A 99 -2.51 -1.29 12.40
C ASP A 99 -3.22 -1.16 11.05
N TYR A 100 -2.66 -1.78 10.01
CA TYR A 100 -3.20 -1.82 8.66
C TYR A 100 -3.77 -3.19 8.30
N LYS A 101 -4.09 -4.02 9.29
CA LYS A 101 -4.74 -5.30 9.02
C LYS A 101 -6.15 -5.03 8.44
N PRO A 102 -6.42 -5.43 7.20
CA PRO A 102 -7.73 -5.26 6.60
C PRO A 102 -8.73 -6.14 7.36
N CYS A 103 -9.99 -5.72 7.42
CA CYS A 103 -11.01 -6.54 8.05
C CYS A 103 -11.39 -7.68 7.10
N THR A 104 -11.09 -8.91 7.50
CA THR A 104 -11.33 -10.12 6.70
C THR A 104 -12.32 -11.04 7.43
N PRO A 105 -13.19 -11.76 6.69
CA PRO A 105 -13.96 -12.84 7.30
C PRO A 105 -13.03 -13.94 7.86
N GLY A 106 -13.20 -14.28 9.14
CA GLY A 106 -12.44 -15.36 9.79
C GLY A 106 -10.93 -15.13 9.85
N ASP A 107 -10.17 -16.23 9.76
CA ASP A 107 -8.70 -16.26 9.88
C ASP A 107 -7.98 -16.10 8.53
N PHE A 108 -8.61 -15.49 7.53
CA PHE A 108 -7.97 -15.28 6.23
C PHE A 108 -6.72 -14.39 6.38
N GLU A 109 -5.58 -14.91 5.95
CA GLU A 109 -4.33 -14.17 5.86
C GLU A 109 -4.03 -13.86 4.39
N PHE A 110 -3.80 -12.59 4.08
CA PHE A 110 -3.34 -12.18 2.75
C PHE A 110 -1.94 -12.73 2.48
N PRO A 111 -1.64 -13.09 1.22
CA PRO A 111 -0.31 -13.55 0.85
C PRO A 111 0.82 -12.56 1.25
N PRO A 112 2.04 -13.05 1.50
CA PRO A 112 3.18 -12.21 1.91
C PRO A 112 3.54 -11.09 0.93
N TRP A 113 3.14 -11.20 -0.34
CA TRP A 113 3.44 -10.25 -1.42
C TRP A 113 2.34 -9.18 -1.63
N VAL A 114 1.24 -9.25 -0.88
CA VAL A 114 0.15 -8.26 -0.93
C VAL A 114 0.30 -7.27 0.22
N ILE A 115 0.20 -5.96 -0.04
CA ILE A 115 0.24 -4.91 0.98
C ILE A 115 -0.98 -3.99 0.91
N ASN A 116 -1.19 -3.17 1.95
CA ASN A 116 -2.17 -2.10 1.94
C ASN A 116 -1.47 -0.76 1.72
N LEU A 117 -1.98 0.04 0.81
CA LEU A 117 -1.61 1.45 0.62
C LEU A 117 -2.55 2.38 1.40
N THR A 118 -3.80 1.94 1.63
CA THR A 118 -4.76 2.65 2.50
C THR A 118 -5.41 1.69 3.48
N PHE A 119 -5.91 2.24 4.59
CA PHE A 119 -6.68 1.54 5.59
C PHE A 119 -7.99 2.29 5.87
N GLY A 120 -9.12 1.60 5.67
CA GLY A 120 -10.46 2.18 5.73
C GLY A 120 -11.30 1.85 6.97
N GLY A 121 -10.80 1.00 7.88
CA GLY A 121 -11.58 0.56 9.03
C GLY A 121 -12.92 -0.07 8.63
N ARG A 122 -14.04 0.46 9.18
CA ARG A 122 -15.39 -0.08 8.98
C ARG A 122 -16.07 0.40 7.68
N TYR A 123 -15.82 1.64 7.26
CA TYR A 123 -16.58 2.28 6.17
C TYR A 123 -15.72 2.64 4.97
N GLY A 124 -14.42 2.81 5.17
CA GLY A 124 -13.48 3.09 4.11
C GLY A 124 -13.01 1.83 3.39
N LYS A 125 -12.27 2.07 2.32
CA LYS A 125 -11.66 1.04 1.47
C LYS A 125 -10.18 0.83 1.82
N SER A 126 -9.74 -0.41 1.74
CA SER A 126 -8.30 -0.73 1.75
C SER A 126 -7.86 -0.95 0.31
N LEU A 127 -7.09 0.01 -0.23
CA LEU A 127 -6.40 -0.16 -1.48
C LEU A 127 -5.20 -1.08 -1.22
N MET A 128 -5.23 -2.25 -1.83
CA MET A 128 -4.20 -3.27 -1.74
C MET A 128 -3.35 -3.26 -2.99
N PHE A 129 -2.10 -3.67 -2.87
CA PHE A 129 -1.18 -3.84 -3.99
C PHE A 129 -0.55 -5.22 -3.94
N ASP A 130 -0.65 -5.96 -5.04
CA ASP A 130 -0.01 -7.25 -5.24
C ASP A 130 1.29 -7.06 -6.03
N THR A 131 2.42 -7.36 -5.38
CA THR A 131 3.76 -7.20 -5.99
C THR A 131 4.11 -8.30 -6.98
N THR A 132 3.33 -9.37 -7.11
CA THR A 132 3.60 -10.43 -8.09
C THR A 132 3.27 -10.00 -9.50
N ASP A 133 2.26 -9.15 -9.64
CA ASP A 133 1.71 -8.76 -10.93
C ASP A 133 1.50 -7.25 -11.10
N GLY A 134 1.77 -6.48 -10.04
CA GLY A 134 1.62 -5.02 -10.02
C GLY A 134 0.17 -4.56 -9.89
N MET A 135 -0.75 -5.46 -9.53
CA MET A 135 -2.16 -5.13 -9.46
C MET A 135 -2.51 -4.37 -8.18
N ALA A 136 -3.21 -3.24 -8.33
CA ALA A 136 -3.90 -2.57 -7.24
C ALA A 136 -5.37 -3.05 -7.14
N LEU A 137 -5.83 -3.43 -5.96
CA LEU A 137 -7.16 -3.98 -5.69
C LEU A 137 -7.85 -3.20 -4.58
N GLU A 138 -9.15 -2.91 -4.73
CA GLU A 138 -9.94 -2.37 -3.62
C GLU A 138 -10.59 -3.51 -2.83
N CYS A 139 -10.30 -3.60 -1.54
CA CYS A 139 -11.01 -4.48 -0.63
C CYS A 139 -12.07 -3.71 0.16
N TYR A 140 -13.33 -4.12 0.04
CA TYR A 140 -14.47 -3.63 0.83
C TYR A 140 -15.13 -4.82 1.55
N LEU A 141 -15.54 -4.65 2.80
CA LEU A 141 -16.40 -5.65 3.45
C LEU A 141 -17.85 -5.48 2.95
N PRO A 142 -18.52 -6.52 2.39
CA PRO A 142 -18.19 -7.95 2.45
C PRO A 142 -17.72 -8.56 1.11
N LEU A 143 -17.25 -7.77 0.14
CA LEU A 143 -16.94 -8.24 -1.21
C LEU A 143 -15.62 -7.65 -1.74
N ILE A 144 -14.68 -8.53 -2.12
CA ILE A 144 -13.48 -8.17 -2.87
C ILE A 144 -13.91 -7.95 -4.33
N PHE A 145 -13.75 -6.73 -4.86
CA PHE A 145 -13.98 -6.44 -6.27
C PHE A 145 -12.67 -6.01 -6.93
N SER A 146 -12.38 -6.61 -8.09
CA SER A 146 -11.30 -6.20 -8.98
C SER A 146 -11.70 -4.93 -9.72
N ILE A 147 -10.94 -3.85 -9.58
CA ILE A 147 -11.00 -2.69 -10.48
C ILE A 147 -9.74 -2.74 -11.34
N SER A 148 -9.91 -2.78 -12.66
CA SER A 148 -8.81 -2.60 -13.62
C SER A 148 -8.79 -1.12 -14.03
N LEU A 149 -7.64 -0.46 -13.88
CA LEU A 149 -7.37 0.85 -14.46
C LEU A 149 -7.07 0.73 -15.97
#